data_AF-Q2HGH8-F1
#
_entry.id   AF-Q2HGH8-F1
#
_cell.length_a   1.000
_cell.length_b   1.000
_cell.length_c   1.000
_cell.angle_alpha   90.00
_cell.angle_beta   90.00
_cell.angle_gamma   90.00
#
_symmetry.space_group_name_H-M   'P 1'
#
loop_
_entity.id
_entity.type
_entity.pdbx_description
1 polymer ?
#
loop_
_entity_poly.entity_id
_entity_poly.type
_entity_poly.pdbx_seq_one_letter_code
_entity_poly.pdbx_strand_id
1 'polypeptide(L)'
;MAPSQQPTVLTLKQTFLTTQTRLLSQPLTPTRDWHNTNTANTNNTNHPPEETNEDPATTAPLPPKAIDDALYKLNHRLQQHARRAYAPQATRHVAEQIEQLYLNAAEAAAAADEEDDEEEEVGVEGVEVGVGDDDDDDGRAPVQRDAALRVGADLADPGVIATLPLEWEGADAASRPLEARRYAELAGELHALAKRQRQAAARVARLRWMRALLQPFAASNPDGDGGGDGDGGRLDGVQENLVTRNGEVEAELHRMRMLLARVGGRVGQLKEQGPPARELSVGSLFSDGGEGMEGVEMDEQRKVGSLLERF
;
A
#
# COMPACT_ATOMS: atom_id res chain seq x y z
N MET A 1 -16.82 13.62 -31.86
CA MET A 1 -15.84 13.74 -30.77
C MET A 1 -16.61 13.54 -29.47
N ALA A 2 -16.39 12.42 -28.78
CA ALA A 2 -17.04 12.17 -27.49
C ALA A 2 -16.40 13.06 -26.41
N PRO A 3 -17.18 13.63 -25.47
CA PRO A 3 -16.61 14.46 -24.41
C PRO A 3 -15.71 13.61 -23.51
N SER A 4 -14.45 14.00 -23.36
CA SER A 4 -13.55 13.41 -22.38
C SER A 4 -14.10 13.73 -20.98
N GLN A 5 -14.78 12.76 -20.37
CA GLN A 5 -15.19 12.86 -18.97
C GLN A 5 -13.97 13.14 -18.11
N GLN A 6 -14.08 14.12 -17.20
CA GLN A 6 -13.02 14.38 -16.22
C GLN A 6 -12.83 13.11 -15.36
N PRO A 7 -11.57 12.69 -15.11
CA PRO A 7 -11.31 11.49 -14.33
C PRO A 7 -11.85 11.67 -12.91
N THR A 8 -12.74 10.78 -12.48
CA THR A 8 -13.23 10.76 -11.09
C THR A 8 -12.12 10.29 -10.14
N VAL A 9 -12.20 10.64 -8.87
CA VAL A 9 -11.23 10.22 -7.83
C VAL A 9 -11.07 8.69 -7.82
N LEU A 10 -12.17 7.96 -8.00
CA LEU A 10 -12.16 6.52 -8.17
C LEU A 10 -11.32 6.05 -9.37
N THR A 11 -11.45 6.69 -10.53
CA THR A 11 -10.66 6.34 -11.73
C THR A 11 -9.17 6.64 -11.53
N LEU A 12 -8.82 7.69 -10.78
CA LEU A 12 -7.43 7.98 -10.41
C LEU A 12 -6.85 6.90 -9.49
N LYS A 13 -7.63 6.46 -8.49
CA LYS A 13 -7.23 5.34 -7.60
C LYS A 13 -7.07 4.03 -8.38
N GLN A 14 -8.00 3.71 -9.29
CA GLN A 14 -7.91 2.53 -10.14
C GLN A 14 -6.69 2.57 -11.08
N THR A 15 -6.43 3.72 -11.73
CA THR A 15 -5.26 3.88 -12.61
C THR A 15 -3.95 3.82 -11.82
N PHE A 16 -3.91 4.36 -10.60
CA PHE A 16 -2.78 4.17 -9.69
C PHE A 16 -2.57 2.69 -9.32
N LEU A 17 -3.60 1.97 -8.88
CA LEU A 17 -3.46 0.56 -8.52
C LEU A 17 -3.06 -0.32 -9.72
N THR A 18 -3.62 -0.06 -10.89
CA THR A 18 -3.23 -0.78 -12.13
C THR A 18 -1.79 -0.49 -12.55
N THR A 19 -1.29 0.73 -12.35
CA THR A 19 0.12 1.05 -12.60
C THR A 19 1.04 0.41 -11.58
N GLN A 20 0.71 0.43 -10.29
CA GLN A 20 1.50 -0.24 -9.24
C GLN A 20 1.55 -1.76 -9.44
N THR A 21 0.42 -2.40 -9.72
CA THR A 21 0.37 -3.83 -10.03
C THR A 21 1.18 -4.18 -11.27
N ARG A 22 1.18 -3.33 -12.31
CA ARG A 22 2.04 -3.51 -13.48
C ARG A 22 3.53 -3.40 -13.15
N LEU A 23 3.92 -2.48 -12.27
CA LEU A 23 5.31 -2.32 -11.82
C LEU A 23 5.77 -3.55 -11.02
N LEU A 24 4.93 -4.05 -10.11
CA LEU A 24 5.22 -5.24 -9.30
C LEU A 24 5.18 -6.53 -10.14
N SER A 25 4.41 -6.55 -11.23
CA SER A 25 4.31 -7.69 -12.14
C SER A 25 5.30 -7.64 -13.31
N GLN A 26 6.34 -6.80 -13.25
CA GLN A 26 7.35 -6.74 -14.29
C GLN A 26 8.11 -8.07 -14.38
N PRO A 27 8.50 -8.51 -15.59
CA PRO A 27 9.27 -9.72 -15.75
C PRO A 27 10.62 -9.56 -15.04
N LEU A 28 10.93 -10.52 -14.17
CA LEU A 28 12.19 -10.56 -13.45
C LEU A 28 13.29 -10.95 -14.43
N THR A 29 14.37 -10.19 -14.39
CA THR A 29 15.61 -10.50 -15.08
C THR A 29 16.74 -10.63 -14.06
N PRO A 30 17.59 -11.65 -14.18
CA PRO A 30 18.75 -11.79 -13.31
C PRO A 30 19.70 -10.59 -13.48
N THR A 31 20.25 -10.12 -12.36
CA THR A 31 21.20 -9.01 -12.34
C THR A 31 22.53 -9.42 -12.97
N ARG A 32 23.26 -8.45 -13.54
CA ARG A 32 24.60 -8.68 -14.11
C ARG A 32 25.58 -9.30 -13.09
N ASP A 33 25.48 -8.90 -11.84
CA ASP A 33 26.32 -9.44 -10.76
C ASP A 33 26.08 -10.93 -10.52
N TRP A 34 24.81 -11.37 -10.61
CA TRP A 34 24.45 -12.78 -10.52
C TRP A 34 24.99 -13.59 -11.71
N HIS A 35 24.98 -13.04 -12.93
CA HIS A 35 25.60 -13.70 -14.07
C HIS A 35 27.13 -13.84 -13.89
N ASN A 36 27.77 -12.84 -13.31
CA ASN A 36 29.20 -12.87 -13.04
C ASN A 36 29.56 -13.92 -11.98
N THR A 37 28.75 -14.11 -10.94
CA THR A 37 28.99 -15.16 -9.93
C THR A 37 28.72 -16.56 -10.48
N ASN A 38 27.65 -16.74 -11.27
CA ASN A 38 27.35 -18.01 -11.94
C ASN A 38 28.45 -18.42 -12.93
N THR A 39 29.08 -17.45 -13.62
CA THR A 39 30.21 -17.70 -14.53
C THR A 39 31.57 -17.78 -13.81
N ALA A 40 31.79 -17.05 -12.71
CA ALA A 40 33.03 -17.16 -11.93
C ALA A 40 33.24 -18.57 -11.35
N ASN A 41 32.14 -19.28 -11.02
CA ASN A 41 32.19 -20.67 -10.59
C ASN A 41 32.80 -21.61 -11.65
N THR A 42 32.74 -21.25 -12.94
CA THR A 42 33.33 -22.05 -14.03
C THR A 42 34.83 -21.91 -14.13
N ASN A 43 35.37 -20.76 -13.70
CA ASN A 43 36.79 -20.45 -13.89
C ASN A 43 37.64 -20.90 -12.70
N ASN A 44 37.01 -21.28 -11.58
CA ASN A 44 37.67 -21.88 -10.42
C ASN A 44 37.96 -23.39 -10.60
N THR A 45 37.51 -24.01 -11.70
CA THR A 45 37.76 -25.44 -11.99
C THR A 45 39.20 -25.74 -12.43
N ASN A 46 40.09 -24.74 -12.47
CA ASN A 46 41.52 -24.93 -12.72
C ASN A 46 42.33 -25.20 -11.43
N HIS A 47 41.70 -25.21 -10.25
CA HIS A 47 42.33 -25.71 -9.03
C HIS A 47 42.23 -27.26 -9.03
N PRO A 48 43.34 -28.01 -8.92
CA PRO A 48 43.28 -29.46 -8.75
C PRO A 48 42.42 -29.80 -7.52
N PRO A 49 41.69 -30.93 -7.55
CA PRO A 49 40.69 -31.25 -6.53
C PRO A 49 41.40 -31.52 -5.21
N GLU A 50 41.40 -30.53 -4.30
CA GLU A 50 41.51 -30.84 -2.88
C GLU A 50 40.16 -31.44 -2.46
N GLU A 51 40.25 -32.62 -1.84
CA GLU A 51 39.16 -33.48 -1.39
C GLU A 51 38.24 -32.76 -0.38
N THR A 52 37.36 -31.90 -0.87
CA THR A 52 36.22 -31.41 -0.11
C THR A 52 35.04 -32.32 -0.43
N ASN A 53 34.45 -32.90 0.63
CA ASN A 53 33.33 -33.85 0.58
C ASN A 53 32.00 -33.20 0.13
N GLU A 54 32.04 -32.22 -0.75
CA GLU A 54 30.85 -31.55 -1.28
C GLU A 54 30.50 -32.16 -2.64
N ASP A 55 29.23 -32.53 -2.81
CA ASP A 55 28.74 -33.17 -4.02
C ASP A 55 29.13 -32.36 -5.28
N PRO A 56 29.71 -32.98 -6.33
CA PRO A 56 30.19 -32.29 -7.54
C PRO A 56 29.08 -31.60 -8.35
N ALA A 57 27.82 -31.80 -7.98
CA ALA A 57 26.65 -31.18 -8.58
C ALA A 57 26.42 -29.73 -8.12
N THR A 58 26.95 -29.32 -6.96
CA THR A 58 26.64 -28.01 -6.35
C THR A 58 27.59 -26.89 -6.83
N THR A 59 28.75 -27.26 -7.40
CA THR A 59 29.80 -26.32 -7.83
C THR A 59 29.80 -26.08 -9.35
N ALA A 60 28.92 -26.73 -10.11
CA ALA A 60 28.81 -26.50 -11.54
C ALA A 60 27.98 -25.23 -11.85
N PRO A 61 28.37 -24.42 -12.85
CA PRO A 61 27.53 -23.30 -13.31
C PRO A 61 26.17 -23.78 -13.79
N LEU A 62 25.13 -23.00 -13.50
CA LEU A 62 23.80 -23.27 -14.05
C LEU A 62 23.80 -23.00 -15.56
N PRO A 63 23.30 -23.92 -16.40
CA PRO A 63 23.28 -23.75 -17.83
C PRO A 63 22.27 -22.65 -18.25
N PRO A 64 22.59 -21.82 -19.25
CA PRO A 64 21.76 -20.66 -19.65
C PRO A 64 20.34 -21.06 -20.04
N LYS A 65 20.17 -22.21 -20.72
CA LYS A 65 18.84 -22.72 -21.10
C LYS A 65 17.95 -23.05 -19.90
N ALA A 66 18.52 -23.63 -18.83
CA ALA A 66 17.75 -23.93 -17.63
C ALA A 66 17.33 -22.65 -16.89
N ILE A 67 18.19 -21.62 -16.94
CA ILE A 67 17.91 -20.29 -16.39
C ILE A 67 16.77 -19.63 -17.17
N ASP A 68 16.86 -19.62 -18.50
CA ASP A 68 15.83 -19.05 -19.38
C ASP A 68 14.47 -19.76 -19.20
N ASP A 69 14.46 -21.09 -19.13
CA ASP A 69 13.25 -21.89 -18.89
C ASP A 69 12.65 -21.63 -17.51
N ALA A 70 13.48 -21.50 -16.48
CA ALA A 70 13.04 -21.19 -15.12
C ALA A 70 12.47 -19.77 -15.04
N LEU A 71 13.12 -18.79 -15.66
CA LEU A 71 12.67 -17.40 -15.74
C LEU A 71 11.35 -17.30 -16.51
N TYR A 72 11.23 -18.01 -17.63
CA TYR A 72 9.99 -18.07 -18.40
C TYR A 72 8.84 -18.60 -17.53
N LYS A 73 9.03 -19.73 -16.84
CA LYS A 73 8.02 -20.33 -15.96
C LYS A 73 7.67 -19.42 -14.79
N LEU A 74 8.65 -18.77 -14.17
CA LEU A 74 8.45 -17.85 -13.05
C LEU A 74 7.67 -16.61 -13.48
N ASN A 75 8.11 -15.95 -14.56
CA ASN A 75 7.44 -14.76 -15.10
C ASN A 75 6.02 -15.10 -15.55
N HIS A 76 5.81 -16.28 -16.13
CA HIS A 76 4.47 -16.73 -16.48
C HIS A 76 3.57 -16.95 -15.25
N ARG A 77 4.08 -17.60 -14.19
CA ARG A 77 3.35 -17.76 -12.93
C ARG A 77 3.04 -16.43 -12.26
N LEU A 78 3.98 -15.49 -12.29
CA LEU A 78 3.80 -14.14 -11.75
C LEU A 78 2.73 -13.35 -12.52
N GLN A 79 2.71 -13.46 -13.85
CA GLN A 79 1.62 -12.89 -14.67
C GLN A 79 0.26 -13.54 -14.38
N GLN A 80 0.21 -14.87 -14.25
CA GLN A 80 -1.01 -15.57 -13.89
C GLN A 80 -1.53 -15.16 -12.50
N HIS A 81 -0.62 -15.05 -11.52
CA HIS A 81 -0.95 -14.59 -10.19
C HIS A 81 -1.46 -13.14 -10.22
N ALA A 82 -0.77 -12.23 -10.89
CA ALA A 82 -1.19 -10.84 -11.00
C ALA A 82 -2.59 -10.70 -11.64
N ARG A 83 -2.89 -11.48 -12.68
CA ARG A 83 -4.23 -11.49 -13.30
C ARG A 83 -5.32 -12.05 -12.39
N ARG A 84 -5.00 -13.02 -11.54
CA ARG A 84 -5.97 -13.65 -10.61
C ARG A 84 -6.20 -12.82 -9.36
N ALA A 85 -5.13 -12.32 -8.75
CA ALA A 85 -5.18 -11.54 -7.51
C ALA A 85 -5.64 -10.10 -7.76
N TYR A 86 -5.22 -9.48 -8.86
CA TYR A 86 -5.53 -8.09 -9.21
C TYR A 86 -6.42 -8.01 -10.46
N ALA A 87 -7.51 -8.78 -10.47
CA ALA A 87 -8.51 -8.67 -11.52
C ALA A 87 -9.10 -7.23 -11.56
N PRO A 88 -9.55 -6.71 -12.72
CA PRO A 88 -10.08 -5.35 -12.81
C PRO A 88 -11.19 -5.04 -11.80
N GLN A 89 -12.03 -6.02 -11.49
CA GLN A 89 -13.08 -5.90 -10.47
C GLN A 89 -12.52 -5.81 -9.04
N ALA A 90 -11.49 -6.59 -8.72
CA ALA A 90 -10.82 -6.52 -7.42
C ALA A 90 -10.12 -5.17 -7.24
N THR A 91 -9.45 -4.66 -8.28
CA THR A 91 -8.82 -3.34 -8.28
C THR A 91 -9.83 -2.21 -8.09
N ARG A 92 -11.02 -2.34 -8.72
CA ARG A 92 -12.13 -1.41 -8.52
C ARG A 92 -12.65 -1.45 -7.09
N HIS A 93 -12.90 -2.64 -6.56
CA HIS A 93 -13.40 -2.82 -5.20
C HIS A 93 -12.43 -2.26 -4.14
N VAL A 94 -11.13 -2.51 -4.28
CA VAL A 94 -10.10 -1.92 -3.40
C VAL A 94 -10.09 -0.39 -3.51
N ALA A 95 -10.25 0.15 -4.71
CA ALA A 95 -10.33 1.61 -4.88
C ALA A 95 -11.58 2.21 -4.20
N GLU A 96 -12.72 1.51 -4.26
CA GLU A 96 -13.97 1.88 -3.56
C GLU A 96 -13.81 1.77 -2.04
N GLN A 97 -13.19 0.70 -1.52
CA GLN A 97 -12.89 0.55 -0.09
C GLN A 97 -11.99 1.68 0.43
N ILE A 98 -10.94 2.02 -0.32
CA ILE A 98 -10.06 3.15 0.03
C ILE A 98 -10.87 4.45 0.03
N GLU A 99 -11.77 4.65 -0.93
CA GLU A 99 -12.66 5.82 -0.96
C GLU A 99 -13.59 5.90 0.24
N GLN A 100 -14.24 4.80 0.60
CA GLN A 100 -15.09 4.72 1.79
C GLN A 100 -14.31 4.99 3.08
N LEU A 101 -13.10 4.43 3.22
CA LEU A 101 -12.27 4.68 4.41
C LEU A 101 -11.86 6.15 4.54
N TYR A 102 -11.54 6.82 3.43
CA TYR A 102 -11.23 8.25 3.46
C TYR A 102 -12.44 9.11 3.81
N LEU A 103 -13.63 8.76 3.31
CA LEU A 103 -14.87 9.45 3.65
C LEU A 103 -15.19 9.26 5.15
N ASN A 104 -15.16 8.03 5.64
CA ASN A 104 -15.45 7.72 7.04
C ASN A 104 -14.41 8.32 7.99
N ALA A 105 -13.13 8.35 7.60
CA ALA A 105 -12.10 9.03 8.39
C ALA A 105 -12.29 10.55 8.43
N ALA A 106 -12.78 11.16 7.35
CA ALA A 106 -13.11 12.58 7.32
C ALA A 106 -14.36 12.89 8.16
N GLU A 107 -15.38 12.04 8.11
CA GLU A 107 -16.57 12.15 8.96
C GLU A 107 -16.23 11.98 10.44
N ALA A 108 -15.40 11.01 10.80
CA ALA A 108 -14.93 10.81 12.17
C ALA A 108 -14.08 11.99 12.67
N ALA A 109 -13.28 12.62 11.81
CA ALA A 109 -12.54 13.83 12.16
C ALA A 109 -13.48 15.03 12.37
N ALA A 110 -14.48 15.21 11.52
CA ALA A 110 -15.47 16.27 11.66
C ALA A 110 -16.32 16.11 12.94
N ALA A 111 -16.71 14.89 13.28
CA ALA A 111 -17.44 14.61 14.51
C ALA A 111 -16.60 14.89 15.78
N ALA A 112 -15.29 14.65 15.74
CA ALA A 112 -14.39 14.99 16.85
C ALA A 112 -14.23 16.51 17.04
N ASP A 113 -14.20 17.28 15.94
CA ASP A 113 -14.12 18.74 16.00
C ASP A 113 -15.43 19.37 16.55
N GLU A 114 -16.59 18.74 16.33
CA GLU A 114 -17.89 19.19 16.86
C GLU A 114 -18.04 18.95 18.39
N GLU A 115 -17.39 17.93 18.94
CA GLU A 115 -17.40 17.64 20.38
C GLU A 115 -16.50 18.60 21.20
N ASP A 116 -15.44 19.15 20.59
CA ASP A 116 -14.55 20.12 21.25
C ASP A 116 -15.16 21.54 21.36
N ASP A 117 -16.14 21.89 20.51
CA ASP A 117 -16.82 23.20 20.53
C ASP A 117 -17.91 23.30 21.63
N GLU A 118 -18.33 22.19 22.26
CA GLU A 118 -19.36 22.18 23.31
C GLU A 118 -18.81 22.36 24.75
N GLU A 119 -17.48 22.34 24.96
CA GLU A 119 -16.87 22.48 26.30
C GLU A 119 -16.36 23.90 26.64
N GLU A 120 -16.44 24.88 25.74
CA GLU A 120 -15.98 26.26 25.98
C GLU A 120 -17.09 27.23 26.46
N GLU A 121 -17.99 26.79 27.35
CA GLU A 121 -18.82 27.70 28.17
C GLU A 121 -18.78 27.30 29.66
N VAL A 122 -17.61 27.41 30.29
CA VAL A 122 -17.52 27.47 31.75
C VAL A 122 -16.74 28.70 32.16
N GLY A 123 -17.49 29.69 32.66
CA GLY A 123 -16.98 30.98 33.10
C GLY A 123 -15.92 30.89 34.18
N VAL A 124 -14.92 31.75 34.06
CA VAL A 124 -14.01 32.08 35.16
C VAL A 124 -14.22 33.54 35.53
N GLU A 125 -14.94 33.71 36.64
CA GLU A 125 -15.08 34.96 37.39
C GLU A 125 -13.71 35.55 37.74
N GLY A 126 -13.71 36.88 37.79
CA GLY A 126 -12.55 37.73 37.96
C GLY A 126 -11.73 37.48 39.23
N VAL A 127 -10.42 37.64 39.04
CA VAL A 127 -9.48 38.00 40.11
C VAL A 127 -8.73 39.23 39.63
N GLU A 128 -9.22 40.40 40.04
CA GLU A 128 -8.48 41.66 40.02
C GLU A 128 -7.30 41.55 40.98
N VAL A 129 -6.07 41.68 40.47
CA VAL A 129 -4.92 42.04 41.30
C VAL A 129 -4.04 43.04 40.55
N GLY A 130 -4.04 44.26 41.07
CA GLY A 130 -2.80 45.03 41.27
C GLY A 130 -2.26 45.79 40.08
N VAL A 131 -2.80 46.99 39.86
CA VAL A 131 -2.11 48.08 39.18
C VAL A 131 -0.81 48.41 39.92
N GLY A 132 0.31 48.29 39.23
CA GLY A 132 1.59 48.89 39.58
C GLY A 132 2.10 49.64 38.36
N ASP A 133 1.85 50.95 38.34
CA ASP A 133 2.65 51.93 37.60
C ASP A 133 4.09 51.88 38.13
N ASP A 134 5.08 51.80 37.25
CA ASP A 134 6.20 52.76 37.17
C ASP A 134 7.25 52.29 36.14
N ASP A 135 7.82 53.30 35.49
CA ASP A 135 9.07 53.36 34.71
C ASP A 135 9.01 53.11 33.19
N ASP A 136 8.98 54.26 32.50
CA ASP A 136 9.55 54.55 31.19
C ASP A 136 10.94 53.90 31.00
N ASP A 137 11.15 53.13 29.92
CA ASP A 137 12.47 53.01 29.31
C ASP A 137 12.39 52.71 27.80
N ASP A 138 13.25 53.40 27.06
CA ASP A 138 13.26 53.60 25.62
C ASP A 138 13.37 52.30 24.78
N GLY A 139 12.46 52.16 23.81
CA GLY A 139 12.83 52.21 22.38
C GLY A 139 14.00 51.38 21.82
N ARG A 140 14.43 50.27 22.44
CA ARG A 140 15.51 49.42 21.89
C ARG A 140 15.11 47.96 21.81
N ALA A 141 14.97 47.47 20.57
CA ALA A 141 14.79 46.05 20.27
C ALA A 141 15.81 45.19 21.05
N PRO A 142 15.37 44.16 21.81
CA PRO A 142 16.29 43.31 22.53
C PRO A 142 17.06 42.48 21.51
N VAL A 143 18.36 42.71 21.43
CA VAL A 143 19.29 41.82 20.76
C VAL A 143 19.26 40.51 21.54
N GLN A 144 18.48 39.54 21.06
CA GLN A 144 18.39 38.19 21.61
C GLN A 144 19.73 37.47 21.42
N ARG A 145 20.68 37.75 22.30
CA ARG A 145 21.93 36.99 22.46
C ARG A 145 22.11 36.44 23.88
N ASP A 146 21.35 36.94 24.86
CA ASP A 146 21.67 36.70 26.28
C ASP A 146 20.63 35.86 27.05
N ALA A 147 19.71 35.18 26.36
CA ALA A 147 18.76 34.29 27.03
C ALA A 147 19.38 32.95 27.47
N ALA A 148 20.56 32.60 26.97
CA ALA A 148 20.92 31.20 26.78
C ALA A 148 21.96 30.64 27.77
N LEU A 149 22.58 31.48 28.60
CA LEU A 149 23.57 31.08 29.60
C LEU A 149 23.20 31.60 30.99
N ARG A 150 21.91 31.67 31.31
CA ARG A 150 21.47 32.00 32.66
C ARG A 150 21.90 30.86 33.60
N VAL A 151 22.42 31.21 34.78
CA VAL A 151 22.75 30.22 35.82
C VAL A 151 21.48 29.44 36.14
N GLY A 152 21.47 28.14 35.85
CA GLY A 152 20.28 27.27 35.96
C GLY A 152 19.61 26.88 34.64
N ALA A 153 20.17 27.24 33.48
CA ALA A 153 19.67 26.77 32.19
C ALA A 153 19.75 25.23 32.09
N ASP A 154 18.68 24.60 31.61
CA ASP A 154 18.63 23.15 31.45
C ASP A 154 19.49 22.72 30.25
N LEU A 155 20.57 22.01 30.55
CA LEU A 155 21.50 21.47 29.55
C LEU A 155 20.96 20.20 28.87
N ALA A 156 19.73 19.77 29.18
CA ALA A 156 19.02 18.75 28.43
C ALA A 156 18.21 19.32 27.25
N ASP A 157 17.94 20.63 27.22
CA ASP A 157 17.21 21.26 26.12
C ASP A 157 18.11 21.45 24.89
N PRO A 158 17.79 20.85 23.73
CA PRO A 158 18.54 21.08 22.51
C PRO A 158 18.64 22.56 22.10
N GLY A 159 17.67 23.40 22.45
CA GLY A 159 17.71 24.85 22.17
C GLY A 159 18.83 25.55 22.91
N VAL A 160 18.96 25.28 24.20
CA VAL A 160 20.03 25.80 25.08
C VAL A 160 21.39 25.26 24.64
N ILE A 161 21.49 23.95 24.33
CA ILE A 161 22.77 23.36 23.92
C ILE A 161 23.32 24.03 22.65
N ALA A 162 22.46 24.43 21.70
CA ALA A 162 22.90 25.05 20.45
C ALA A 162 23.45 26.48 20.61
N THR A 163 23.25 27.09 21.77
CA THR A 163 23.76 28.43 22.09
C THR A 163 25.08 28.39 22.85
N LEU A 164 25.53 27.19 23.29
CA LEU A 164 26.79 27.02 23.99
C LEU A 164 27.96 27.24 23.03
N PRO A 165 28.94 28.09 23.37
CA PRO A 165 30.17 28.22 22.61
C PRO A 165 30.90 26.86 22.52
N LEU A 166 31.44 26.54 21.34
CA LEU A 166 32.29 25.35 21.18
C LEU A 166 33.64 25.50 21.89
N GLU A 167 34.09 26.73 22.08
CA GLU A 167 35.36 27.05 22.72
C GLU A 167 35.12 28.02 23.88
N TRP A 168 35.89 27.86 24.96
CA TRP A 168 35.87 28.81 26.08
C TRP A 168 36.71 30.02 25.68
N GLU A 169 36.06 31.13 25.33
CA GLU A 169 36.72 32.39 24.98
C GLU A 169 36.86 33.32 26.20
N GLY A 170 37.99 34.01 26.34
CA GLY A 170 38.20 35.05 27.37
C GLY A 170 39.59 35.06 28.02
N ALA A 171 39.83 36.06 28.88
CA ALA A 171 41.09 36.19 29.64
C ALA A 171 41.31 35.00 30.59
N ASP A 172 40.23 34.43 31.11
CA ASP A 172 40.27 33.26 31.99
C ASP A 172 40.68 31.98 31.24
N ALA A 173 40.31 31.85 29.96
CA ALA A 173 40.72 30.73 29.12
C ALA A 173 42.24 30.71 28.89
N ALA A 174 42.87 31.88 28.75
CA ALA A 174 44.32 32.01 28.68
C ALA A 174 45.01 31.64 30.00
N SER A 175 44.36 31.89 31.14
CA SER A 175 44.87 31.54 32.46
C SER A 175 44.75 30.05 32.78
N ARG A 176 43.81 29.33 32.14
CA ARG A 176 43.52 27.91 32.39
C ARG A 176 43.38 27.10 31.10
N PRO A 177 44.50 26.87 30.38
CA PRO A 177 44.46 26.21 29.07
C PRO A 177 43.99 24.74 29.13
N LEU A 178 44.17 24.05 30.25
CA LEU A 178 43.71 22.66 30.41
C LEU A 178 42.21 22.56 30.64
N GLU A 179 41.62 23.51 31.36
CA GLU A 179 40.17 23.56 31.60
C GLU A 179 39.43 24.01 30.34
N ALA A 180 40.01 24.95 29.57
CA ALA A 180 39.50 25.35 28.26
C ALA A 180 39.42 24.17 27.27
N ARG A 181 40.42 23.29 27.25
CA ARG A 181 40.40 22.07 26.41
C ARG A 181 39.32 21.09 26.84
N ARG A 182 39.20 20.82 28.14
CA ARG A 182 38.15 19.94 28.68
C ARG A 182 36.75 20.47 28.39
N TYR A 183 36.57 21.79 28.49
CA TYR A 183 35.33 22.44 28.10
C TYR A 183 35.02 22.19 26.62
N ALA A 184 35.99 22.43 25.73
CA ALA A 184 35.79 22.25 24.29
C ALA A 184 35.45 20.79 23.92
N GLU A 185 36.11 19.81 24.57
CA GLU A 185 35.79 18.38 24.41
C GLU A 185 34.35 18.07 24.84
N LEU A 186 33.95 18.48 26.06
CA LEU A 186 32.61 18.23 26.59
C LEU A 186 31.51 18.98 25.83
N ALA A 187 31.77 20.23 25.43
CA ALA A 187 30.86 21.00 24.60
C ALA A 187 30.66 20.33 23.23
N GLY A 188 31.73 19.82 22.63
CA GLY A 188 31.67 19.03 21.39
C GLY A 188 30.85 17.75 21.55
N GLU A 189 31.03 17.01 22.64
CA GLU A 189 30.25 15.81 22.95
C GLU A 189 28.76 16.12 23.16
N LEU A 190 28.43 17.18 23.91
CA LEU A 190 27.05 17.62 24.12
C LEU A 190 26.36 18.02 22.82
N HIS A 191 27.04 18.78 21.95
CA HIS A 191 26.51 19.12 20.63
C HIS A 191 26.28 17.87 19.76
N ALA A 192 27.19 16.90 19.81
CA ALA A 192 27.05 15.64 19.07
C ALA A 192 25.85 14.80 19.59
N LEU A 193 25.67 14.72 20.91
CA LEU A 193 24.53 14.04 21.53
C LEU A 193 23.20 14.73 21.23
N ALA A 194 23.14 16.07 21.35
CA ALA A 194 21.95 16.85 21.00
C ALA A 194 21.58 16.68 19.52
N LYS A 195 22.57 16.62 18.61
CA LYS A 195 22.33 16.29 17.21
C LYS A 195 21.71 14.90 17.04
N ARG A 196 22.21 13.88 17.73
CA ARG A 196 21.63 12.52 17.70
C ARG A 196 20.21 12.47 18.27
N GLN A 197 19.96 13.18 19.38
CA GLN A 197 18.64 13.29 19.99
C GLN A 197 17.64 13.93 19.02
N ARG A 198 18.00 15.04 18.35
CA ARG A 198 17.17 15.69 17.33
C ARG A 198 16.87 14.75 16.15
N GLN A 199 17.88 14.01 15.67
CA GLN A 199 17.68 13.01 14.61
C GLN A 199 16.73 11.89 15.03
N ALA A 200 16.87 11.40 16.27
CA ALA A 200 15.97 10.39 16.82
C ALA A 200 14.55 10.93 16.98
N ALA A 201 14.37 12.13 17.52
CA ALA A 201 13.08 12.80 17.65
C ALA A 201 12.41 13.01 16.29
N ALA A 202 13.14 13.48 15.28
CA ALA A 202 12.64 13.62 13.91
C ALA A 202 12.22 12.27 13.30
N ARG A 203 12.99 11.21 13.55
CA ARG A 203 12.63 9.85 13.12
C ARG A 203 11.34 9.37 13.79
N VAL A 204 11.20 9.58 15.10
CA VAL A 204 9.99 9.22 15.85
C VAL A 204 8.78 10.02 15.35
N ALA A 205 8.92 11.32 15.15
CA ALA A 205 7.87 12.17 14.59
C ALA A 205 7.43 11.68 13.20
N ARG A 206 8.38 11.37 12.32
CA ARG A 206 8.10 10.78 11.00
C ARG A 206 7.36 9.45 11.11
N LEU A 207 7.78 8.56 12.02
CA LEU A 207 7.13 7.27 12.23
C LEU A 207 5.70 7.44 12.78
N ARG A 208 5.49 8.37 13.71
CA ARG A 208 4.14 8.71 14.23
C ARG A 208 3.25 9.27 13.13
N TRP A 209 3.77 10.14 12.28
CA TRP A 209 3.04 10.65 11.12
C TRP A 209 2.67 9.54 10.13
N MET A 210 3.61 8.65 9.78
CA MET A 210 3.30 7.48 8.94
C MET A 210 2.28 6.55 9.61
N ARG A 211 2.35 6.36 10.93
CA ARG A 211 1.34 5.60 11.68
C ARG A 211 -0.04 6.25 11.62
N ALA A 212 -0.13 7.57 11.77
CA ALA A 212 -1.39 8.30 11.66
C ALA A 212 -2.00 8.16 10.25
N LEU A 213 -1.18 8.24 9.20
CA LEU A 213 -1.64 7.99 7.82
C LEU A 213 -2.12 6.55 7.58
N LEU A 214 -1.55 5.59 8.31
CA LEU A 214 -1.92 4.18 8.21
C LEU A 214 -3.08 3.80 9.15
N GLN A 215 -3.45 4.67 10.11
CA GLN A 215 -4.52 4.43 11.06
C GLN A 215 -5.87 4.14 10.39
N PRO A 216 -6.30 4.84 9.31
CA PRO A 216 -7.52 4.52 8.59
C PRO A 216 -7.50 3.13 7.91
N PHE A 217 -6.32 2.55 7.74
CA PHE A 217 -6.13 1.23 7.11
C PHE A 217 -5.85 0.11 8.12
N ALA A 218 -5.62 0.47 9.39
CA ALA A 218 -5.42 -0.51 10.44
C ALA A 218 -6.76 -1.17 10.75
N ALA A 219 -6.83 -2.50 10.60
CA ALA A 219 -8.01 -3.27 11.00
C ALA A 219 -8.35 -2.93 12.46
N SER A 220 -9.55 -2.44 12.68
CA SER A 220 -10.10 -2.12 13.99
C SER A 220 -10.36 -3.41 14.75
N ASN A 221 -9.31 -4.04 15.28
CA ASN A 221 -9.41 -5.01 16.37
C ASN A 221 -8.05 -5.32 17.02
N PRO A 222 -7.76 -4.78 18.22
CA PRO A 222 -6.94 -5.46 19.21
C PRO A 222 -7.76 -6.06 20.36
N ASP A 223 -9.01 -5.62 20.59
CA ASP A 223 -9.81 -6.07 21.73
C ASP A 223 -11.13 -6.68 21.27
N GLY A 224 -11.12 -8.01 21.18
CA GLY A 224 -12.35 -8.79 21.16
C GLY A 224 -13.01 -8.71 22.53
N ASP A 225 -13.87 -7.71 22.73
CA ASP A 225 -14.95 -7.80 23.71
C ASP A 225 -16.29 -7.79 22.98
N GLY A 226 -17.13 -8.74 23.36
CA GLY A 226 -18.37 -9.06 22.67
C GLY A 226 -19.54 -8.22 23.17
N GLY A 227 -20.49 -7.98 22.27
CA GLY A 227 -21.84 -7.54 22.64
C GLY A 227 -22.29 -6.31 21.85
N GLY A 228 -23.09 -6.55 20.81
CA GLY A 228 -23.73 -5.46 20.07
C GLY A 228 -24.43 -5.98 18.83
N ASP A 229 -25.65 -6.48 19.01
CA ASP A 229 -26.62 -6.63 17.91
C ASP A 229 -26.86 -5.26 17.26
N GLY A 230 -26.61 -5.13 15.96
CA GLY A 230 -27.02 -3.95 15.20
C GLY A 230 -26.07 -3.56 14.06
N ASP A 231 -26.47 -3.94 12.86
CA ASP A 231 -26.31 -3.18 11.61
C ASP A 231 -24.90 -2.72 11.16
N GLY A 232 -24.35 -3.49 10.20
CA GLY A 232 -23.64 -3.00 9.02
C GLY A 232 -22.61 -1.88 9.15
N GLY A 233 -21.41 -2.18 9.66
CA GLY A 233 -20.31 -1.20 9.59
C GLY A 233 -18.94 -1.65 10.07
N ARG A 234 -18.65 -2.96 10.08
CA ARG A 234 -17.30 -3.43 10.46
C ARG A 234 -16.41 -3.39 9.22
N LEU A 235 -15.76 -2.25 8.98
CA LEU A 235 -14.66 -2.17 8.02
C LEU A 235 -13.43 -2.82 8.65
N ASP A 236 -13.40 -4.16 8.67
CA ASP A 236 -12.15 -4.89 8.76
C ASP A 236 -11.23 -4.38 7.63
N GLY A 237 -9.95 -4.14 7.96
CA GLY A 237 -9.05 -3.31 7.18
C GLY A 237 -8.96 -3.66 5.69
N VAL A 238 -8.35 -2.76 4.89
CA VAL A 238 -8.22 -2.94 3.42
C VAL A 238 -7.61 -4.30 3.12
N GLN A 239 -8.48 -5.20 2.64
CA GLN A 239 -8.24 -6.60 2.29
C GLN A 239 -8.24 -7.64 3.43
N GLU A 240 -9.41 -7.98 3.95
CA GLU A 240 -9.68 -9.39 4.28
C GLU A 240 -9.83 -10.21 2.98
N ASN A 241 -8.71 -10.48 2.30
CA ASN A 241 -8.51 -11.66 1.46
C ASN A 241 -9.71 -12.15 0.59
N LEU A 242 -10.25 -11.27 -0.27
CA LEU A 242 -11.35 -11.56 -1.22
C LEU A 242 -11.03 -12.67 -2.25
N VAL A 243 -9.76 -13.06 -2.39
CA VAL A 243 -9.29 -14.14 -3.28
C VAL A 243 -8.54 -15.21 -2.47
N THR A 244 -9.04 -15.55 -1.30
CA THR A 244 -8.64 -16.80 -0.65
C THR A 244 -9.66 -17.89 -0.97
N ARG A 245 -9.19 -19.15 -1.06
CA ARG A 245 -10.10 -20.30 -1.15
C ARG A 245 -11.11 -20.21 0.01
N ASN A 246 -12.40 -20.23 -0.31
CA ASN A 246 -13.53 -19.98 0.60
C ASN A 246 -13.84 -18.50 0.97
N GLY A 247 -13.36 -17.53 0.19
CA GLY A 247 -13.73 -16.11 0.40
C GLY A 247 -15.17 -15.77 0.01
N GLU A 248 -15.65 -14.60 0.42
CA GLU A 248 -17.04 -14.15 0.21
C GLU A 248 -17.44 -14.13 -1.27
N VAL A 249 -16.52 -13.74 -2.16
CA VAL A 249 -16.71 -13.75 -3.62
C VAL A 249 -16.90 -15.17 -4.16
N GLU A 250 -16.15 -16.15 -3.65
CA GLU A 250 -16.32 -17.55 -4.05
C GLU A 250 -17.66 -18.12 -3.55
N ALA A 251 -18.08 -17.76 -2.33
CA ALA A 251 -19.36 -18.12 -1.77
C ALA A 251 -20.53 -17.52 -2.57
N GLU A 252 -20.42 -16.27 -3.01
CA GLU A 252 -21.43 -15.64 -3.86
C GLU A 252 -21.46 -16.22 -5.27
N LEU A 253 -20.30 -16.49 -5.88
CA LEU A 253 -20.23 -17.23 -7.16
C LEU A 253 -20.80 -18.65 -7.05
N HIS A 254 -20.65 -19.31 -5.89
CA HIS A 254 -21.27 -20.60 -5.64
C HIS A 254 -22.81 -20.47 -5.51
N ARG A 255 -23.31 -19.45 -4.79
CA ARG A 255 -24.74 -19.13 -4.72
C ARG A 255 -25.33 -18.82 -6.09
N MET A 256 -24.63 -18.05 -6.92
CA MET A 256 -25.04 -17.75 -8.29
C MET A 256 -25.10 -19.01 -9.16
N ARG A 257 -24.11 -19.92 -9.04
CA ARG A 257 -24.14 -21.23 -9.73
C ARG A 257 -25.34 -22.08 -9.32
N MET A 258 -25.65 -22.13 -8.02
CA MET A 258 -26.85 -22.84 -7.52
C MET A 258 -28.16 -22.18 -8.01
N LEU A 259 -28.23 -20.85 -8.03
CA LEU A 259 -29.37 -20.12 -8.56
C LEU A 259 -29.56 -20.39 -10.05
N LEU A 260 -28.50 -20.35 -10.85
CA LEU A 260 -28.55 -20.67 -12.29
C LEU A 260 -28.99 -22.11 -12.53
N ALA A 261 -28.51 -23.08 -11.74
CA ALA A 261 -28.96 -24.46 -11.83
C ALA A 261 -30.46 -24.60 -11.50
N ARG A 262 -30.95 -23.91 -10.47
CA ARG A 262 -32.38 -23.92 -10.09
C ARG A 262 -33.25 -23.19 -11.10
N VAL A 263 -32.81 -22.05 -11.62
CA VAL A 263 -33.53 -21.28 -12.64
C VAL A 263 -33.56 -22.07 -13.95
N GLY A 264 -32.44 -22.66 -14.37
CA GLY A 264 -32.39 -23.56 -15.53
C GLY A 264 -33.30 -24.77 -15.38
N GLY A 265 -33.32 -25.41 -14.21
CA GLY A 265 -34.23 -26.53 -13.92
C GLY A 265 -35.70 -26.13 -13.91
N ARG A 266 -36.04 -24.97 -13.33
CA ARG A 266 -37.43 -24.46 -13.28
C ARG A 266 -37.93 -24.00 -14.66
N VAL A 267 -37.07 -23.38 -15.48
CA VAL A 267 -37.38 -23.01 -16.87
C VAL A 267 -37.54 -24.25 -17.75
N GLY A 268 -36.72 -25.30 -17.53
CA GLY A 268 -36.91 -26.60 -18.15
C GLY A 268 -38.27 -27.23 -17.82
N GLN A 269 -38.64 -27.26 -16.54
CA GLN A 269 -39.93 -27.79 -16.09
C GLN A 269 -41.14 -26.98 -16.60
N LEU A 270 -41.01 -25.65 -16.73
CA LEU A 270 -42.04 -24.79 -17.31
C LEU A 270 -42.21 -25.04 -18.83
N LYS A 271 -41.14 -25.40 -19.54
CA LYS A 271 -41.20 -25.81 -20.95
C LYS A 271 -41.85 -27.18 -21.11
N GLU A 272 -41.72 -28.06 -20.12
CA GLU A 272 -42.34 -29.39 -20.10
C GLU A 272 -43.82 -29.39 -19.62
N GLN A 273 -44.26 -28.37 -18.88
CA GLN A 273 -45.63 -28.26 -18.32
C GLN A 273 -46.60 -27.39 -19.15
N GLY A 274 -46.24 -27.00 -20.38
CA GLY A 274 -47.17 -26.36 -21.31
C GLY A 274 -48.33 -27.32 -21.71
N PRO A 275 -49.59 -26.85 -21.81
CA PRO A 275 -50.74 -27.74 -21.96
C PRO A 275 -50.77 -28.45 -23.33
N PRO A 276 -51.21 -29.72 -23.41
CA PRO A 276 -51.42 -30.40 -24.69
C PRO A 276 -52.80 -30.06 -25.24
N ALA A 277 -52.88 -29.19 -26.26
CA ALA A 277 -54.11 -28.98 -27.01
C ALA A 277 -53.85 -28.80 -28.50
N ARG A 278 -54.13 -29.89 -29.22
CA ARG A 278 -54.67 -30.01 -30.58
C ARG A 278 -53.85 -29.46 -31.75
N GLU A 279 -53.45 -30.41 -32.59
CA GLU A 279 -53.22 -30.25 -34.01
C GLU A 279 -54.25 -29.31 -34.66
N LEU A 280 -53.78 -28.13 -35.07
CA LEU A 280 -54.26 -27.48 -36.28
C LEU A 280 -53.03 -27.08 -37.10
N SER A 281 -52.90 -27.74 -38.24
CA SER A 281 -52.10 -27.33 -39.37
C SER A 281 -52.28 -25.84 -39.65
N VAL A 282 -51.18 -25.06 -39.60
CA VAL A 282 -50.81 -23.91 -40.46
C VAL A 282 -49.57 -23.21 -39.86
N GLY A 283 -48.48 -23.13 -40.65
CA GLY A 283 -47.38 -22.14 -40.55
C GLY A 283 -46.37 -22.35 -39.40
N SER A 284 -45.19 -22.91 -39.62
CA SER A 284 -44.02 -22.28 -40.27
C SER A 284 -43.73 -20.85 -39.78
N LEU A 285 -42.97 -20.72 -38.69
CA LEU A 285 -41.83 -19.80 -38.51
C LEU A 285 -41.37 -19.85 -37.04
N PHE A 286 -40.07 -20.06 -36.81
CA PHE A 286 -39.37 -19.95 -35.50
C PHE A 286 -39.42 -21.17 -34.56
N SER A 287 -38.82 -22.28 -34.96
CA SER A 287 -38.07 -23.14 -34.03
C SER A 287 -37.18 -24.12 -34.80
N ASP A 288 -36.07 -23.65 -35.34
CA ASP A 288 -34.90 -24.51 -35.52
C ASP A 288 -33.64 -23.66 -35.33
N GLY A 289 -32.85 -24.00 -34.33
CA GLY A 289 -31.76 -23.19 -33.83
C GLY A 289 -31.08 -23.88 -32.67
N GLY A 290 -30.71 -25.13 -32.89
CA GLY A 290 -30.17 -25.96 -31.83
C GLY A 290 -29.38 -27.20 -32.27
N GLU A 291 -29.10 -27.40 -33.56
CA GLU A 291 -28.12 -28.41 -34.01
C GLU A 291 -27.41 -27.89 -35.27
N GLY A 292 -26.11 -27.58 -35.19
CA GLY A 292 -25.34 -27.19 -36.38
C GLY A 292 -24.17 -26.24 -36.14
N MET A 293 -23.24 -26.56 -35.24
CA MET A 293 -21.93 -25.90 -35.22
C MET A 293 -20.83 -26.71 -35.92
N GLU A 294 -21.10 -27.96 -36.34
CA GLU A 294 -20.14 -28.83 -37.05
C GLU A 294 -20.38 -28.89 -38.57
N GLY A 295 -21.58 -28.53 -39.05
CA GLY A 295 -21.90 -28.50 -40.48
C GLY A 295 -21.41 -27.26 -41.22
N VAL A 296 -21.32 -26.11 -40.54
CA VAL A 296 -20.92 -24.83 -41.14
C VAL A 296 -19.43 -24.85 -41.53
N GLU A 297 -18.57 -25.46 -40.71
CA GLU A 297 -17.15 -25.61 -41.05
C GLU A 297 -16.93 -26.51 -42.27
N MET A 298 -17.70 -27.59 -42.44
CA MET A 298 -17.60 -28.45 -43.62
C MET A 298 -18.09 -27.75 -44.90
N ASP A 299 -19.15 -26.95 -44.81
CA ASP A 299 -19.67 -26.22 -45.95
C ASP A 299 -18.78 -25.03 -46.35
N GLU A 300 -18.11 -24.39 -45.38
CA GLU A 300 -17.06 -23.40 -45.63
C GLU A 300 -15.83 -24.04 -46.30
N GLN A 301 -15.38 -25.21 -45.83
CA GLN A 301 -14.27 -25.94 -46.44
C GLN A 301 -14.57 -26.41 -47.87
N ARG A 302 -15.81 -26.85 -48.15
CA ARG A 302 -16.24 -27.17 -49.53
C ARG A 302 -16.27 -25.94 -50.43
N LYS A 303 -16.72 -24.79 -49.92
CA LYS A 303 -16.73 -23.53 -50.69
C LYS A 303 -15.32 -23.05 -51.01
N VAL A 304 -14.41 -23.12 -50.05
CA VAL A 304 -12.99 -22.76 -50.24
C VAL A 304 -12.31 -23.71 -51.23
N GLY A 305 -12.59 -25.02 -51.18
CA GLY A 305 -12.14 -25.99 -52.18
C GLY A 305 -12.62 -25.67 -53.59
N SER A 306 -13.89 -25.29 -53.75
CA SER A 306 -14.46 -24.94 -55.07
C SER A 306 -13.89 -23.63 -55.66
N LEU A 307 -13.39 -22.73 -54.81
CA LEU A 307 -12.76 -21.47 -55.22
C LEU A 307 -11.29 -21.67 -55.63
N LEU A 308 -10.61 -22.65 -55.03
CA LEU A 308 -9.24 -23.03 -55.36
C LEU A 308 -9.13 -23.82 -56.67
N GLU A 309 -10.16 -24.59 -57.06
CA GLU A 309 -10.22 -25.26 -58.37
C GLU A 309 -10.51 -24.31 -59.54
N ARG A 310 -10.88 -23.06 -59.26
CA ARG A 310 -11.24 -22.06 -60.27
C ARG A 310 -10.11 -21.05 -60.56
N PHE A 311 -8.94 -21.22 -59.96
CA PHE A 311 -7.68 -20.53 -60.29
C PHE A 311 -6.65 -21.55 -60.80
#